data_AF-A0A1V4QQ43-F1
#
_entry.id   AF-A0A1V4QQ43-F1
#
_cell.length_a   1.000
_cell.length_b   1.000
_cell.length_c   1.000
_cell.angle_alpha   90.00
_cell.angle_beta   90.00
_cell.angle_gamma   90.00
#
_symmetry.space_group_name_H-M   'P 1'
#
loop_
_entity.id
_entity.type
_entity.pdbx_description
1 polymer ?
#
loop_
_entity_poly.entity_id
_entity_poly.type
_entity_poly.pdbx_seq_one_letter_code
_entity_poly.pdbx_strand_id
1 'polypeptide(L)'
;MGFFSFGARPRLKLVILIVIIASYSIGCGFTPFYALGKKFDPQKASELIKGQSTRDDVLRLFGRPVESSTADLEKADWWRYNYVYLGNLGIERADLEVYFKDDRVEDYQVKVEKSRY
;
A
#
# COMPACT_ATOMS: atom_id res chain seq x y z
N MET A 1 7.29 -56.86 36.05
CA MET A 1 6.46 -56.37 34.93
C MET A 1 5.22 -55.71 35.53
N GLY A 2 5.28 -54.39 35.76
CA GLY A 2 4.15 -53.63 36.29
C GLY A 2 3.41 -52.96 35.14
N PHE A 3 2.18 -53.39 34.87
CA PHE A 3 1.31 -52.75 33.90
C PHE A 3 0.82 -51.42 34.48
N PHE A 4 1.24 -50.31 33.89
CA PHE A 4 0.72 -48.98 34.17
C PHE A 4 -0.76 -48.93 33.79
N SER A 5 -1.64 -48.93 34.79
CA SER A 5 -3.07 -48.65 34.60
C SER A 5 -3.26 -47.15 34.44
N PHE A 6 -3.43 -46.70 33.20
CA PHE A 6 -3.70 -45.30 32.87
C PHE A 6 -5.19 -44.99 33.09
N GLY A 7 -5.57 -44.83 34.35
CA GLY A 7 -6.88 -44.31 34.77
C GLY A 7 -7.02 -42.83 34.40
N ALA A 8 -7.26 -42.54 33.11
CA ALA A 8 -7.47 -41.19 32.61
C ALA A 8 -8.78 -40.60 33.18
N ARG A 9 -8.63 -39.78 34.22
CA ARG A 9 -9.73 -39.01 34.84
C ARG A 9 -10.47 -38.20 33.74
N PRO A 10 -11.80 -38.29 33.62
CA PRO A 10 -12.56 -37.69 32.51
C PRO A 10 -12.41 -36.17 32.42
N ARG A 11 -12.08 -35.50 33.55
CA ARG A 11 -11.82 -34.05 33.59
C ARG A 11 -10.53 -33.64 32.89
N LEU A 12 -9.51 -34.50 32.85
CA LEU A 12 -8.25 -34.20 32.18
C LEU A 12 -8.41 -34.23 30.65
N LYS A 13 -9.20 -35.20 30.14
CA LYS A 13 -9.55 -35.29 28.72
C LYS A 13 -10.33 -34.06 28.24
N LEU A 14 -11.26 -33.55 29.05
CA LEU A 14 -12.03 -32.35 28.75
C LEU A 14 -11.14 -31.10 28.68
N VAL A 15 -10.20 -30.96 29.61
CA VAL A 15 -9.25 -29.83 29.65
C VAL A 15 -8.32 -29.85 28.43
N ILE A 16 -7.81 -31.03 28.05
CA ILE A 16 -6.96 -31.17 26.85
C ILE A 16 -7.74 -30.78 25.58
N LEU A 17 -9.00 -31.19 25.46
CA LEU A 17 -9.84 -30.84 24.31
C LEU A 17 -10.09 -29.33 24.21
N ILE A 18 -10.33 -28.66 25.33
CA ILE A 18 -10.55 -27.20 25.39
C ILE A 18 -9.28 -26.44 24.98
N VAL A 19 -8.10 -26.90 25.42
CA VAL A 19 -6.81 -26.27 25.05
C VAL A 19 -6.53 -26.40 23.56
N ILE A 20 -6.84 -27.56 22.95
CA ILE A 20 -6.70 -27.77 21.51
C ILE A 20 -7.64 -26.85 20.74
N ILE A 21 -8.92 -26.75 21.12
CA ILE A 21 -9.90 -25.87 20.45
C ILE A 21 -9.50 -24.39 20.58
N ALA A 22 -9.01 -23.96 21.74
CA ALA A 22 -8.52 -22.60 21.95
C ALA A 22 -7.30 -22.28 21.04
N SER A 23 -6.43 -23.26 20.79
CA SER A 23 -5.27 -23.07 19.91
C SER A 23 -5.64 -22.87 18.42
N TYR A 24 -6.78 -23.39 17.97
CA TYR A 24 -7.30 -23.16 16.62
C TYR A 24 -8.00 -21.79 16.44
N SER A 25 -8.23 -21.07 17.53
CA SER A 25 -8.88 -19.75 17.52
C SER A 25 -7.91 -18.60 17.23
N ILE A 26 -6.59 -18.87 17.22
CA ILE A 26 -5.55 -17.90 16.81
C ILE A 26 -5.40 -17.98 15.29
N GLY A 27 -6.52 -17.86 14.58
CA GLY A 27 -6.53 -17.53 13.17
C GLY A 27 -6.18 -16.06 13.06
N CYS A 28 -4.88 -15.77 12.91
CA CYS A 28 -4.40 -14.43 12.59
C CYS A 28 -5.25 -13.88 11.43
N GLY A 29 -5.88 -12.72 11.62
CA GLY A 29 -6.73 -12.08 10.62
C GLY A 29 -5.96 -11.84 9.33
N PHE A 30 -6.01 -12.81 8.42
CA PHE A 30 -5.40 -12.71 7.10
C PHE A 30 -6.31 -11.83 6.26
N THR A 31 -6.08 -10.53 6.33
CA THR A 31 -6.58 -9.63 5.32
C THR A 31 -5.44 -9.39 4.33
N PRO A 32 -5.56 -9.78 3.05
CA PRO A 32 -4.56 -9.50 2.05
C PRO A 32 -4.71 -8.03 1.61
N PHE A 33 -4.53 -7.10 2.54
CA PHE A 33 -4.46 -5.68 2.24
C PHE A 33 -3.01 -5.38 1.87
N TYR A 34 -2.72 -5.44 0.58
CA TYR A 34 -1.41 -5.06 0.06
C TYR A 34 -1.47 -3.62 -0.42
N ALA A 35 -0.73 -2.74 0.25
CA ALA A 35 -0.56 -1.35 -0.13
C ALA A 35 0.90 -1.11 -0.55
N LEU A 36 1.10 -0.58 -1.75
CA LEU A 36 2.41 -0.19 -2.27
C LEU A 36 2.41 1.31 -2.56
N GLY A 37 3.46 1.99 -2.12
CA GLY A 37 3.59 3.44 -2.23
C GLY A 37 2.84 4.21 -1.14
N LYS A 38 2.99 5.53 -1.16
CA LYS A 38 2.27 6.43 -0.24
C LYS A 38 0.94 6.82 -0.86
N LYS A 39 -0.16 6.66 -0.13
CA LYS A 39 -1.46 7.15 -0.58
C LYS A 39 -1.39 8.67 -0.79
N PHE A 40 -1.74 9.10 -1.99
CA PHE A 40 -1.87 10.50 -2.36
C PHE A 40 -3.24 10.73 -3.00
N ASP A 41 -3.66 11.99 -3.02
CA ASP A 41 -4.91 12.38 -3.66
C ASP A 41 -4.63 12.87 -5.08
N PRO A 42 -4.95 12.09 -6.13
CA PRO A 42 -4.68 12.47 -7.51
C PRO A 42 -5.46 13.72 -7.95
N GLN A 43 -6.55 14.09 -7.26
CA GLN A 43 -7.36 15.27 -7.63
C GLN A 43 -6.62 16.58 -7.34
N LYS A 44 -5.74 16.58 -6.34
CA LYS A 44 -4.89 17.74 -6.00
C LYS A 44 -3.92 18.11 -7.11
N ALA A 45 -3.70 17.24 -8.10
CA ALA A 45 -2.87 17.56 -9.26
C ALA A 45 -3.46 18.73 -10.06
N SER A 46 -4.77 18.95 -9.99
CA SER A 46 -5.44 20.12 -10.58
C SER A 46 -5.08 21.46 -9.91
N GLU A 47 -4.49 21.44 -8.70
CA GLU A 47 -3.98 22.64 -8.03
C GLU A 47 -2.60 23.06 -8.60
N LEU A 48 -1.93 22.19 -9.36
CA LEU A 48 -0.66 22.51 -10.01
C LEU A 48 -0.92 23.39 -11.25
N ILE A 49 -0.31 24.58 -11.24
CA ILE A 49 -0.37 25.53 -12.34
C ILE A 49 0.85 25.34 -13.22
N LYS A 50 0.64 24.92 -14.47
CA LYS A 50 1.71 24.74 -15.47
C LYS A 50 2.47 26.06 -15.69
N GLY A 51 3.79 25.99 -15.69
CA GLY A 51 4.71 27.12 -15.84
C GLY A 51 4.88 28.01 -14.60
N GLN A 52 4.13 27.75 -13.51
CA GLN A 52 4.18 28.54 -12.28
C GLN A 52 4.50 27.70 -11.04
N SER A 53 3.85 26.55 -10.87
CA SER A 53 4.10 25.66 -9.75
C SER A 53 5.54 25.13 -9.78
N THR A 54 6.15 25.10 -8.60
CA THR A 54 7.55 24.69 -8.40
C THR A 54 7.63 23.25 -7.89
N ARG A 55 8.83 22.70 -7.83
CA ARG A 55 9.08 21.40 -7.17
C ARG A 55 8.64 21.39 -5.71
N ASP A 56 8.81 22.48 -4.98
CA ASP A 56 8.37 22.59 -3.59
C ASP A 56 6.84 22.46 -3.45
N ASP A 57 6.09 23.08 -4.37
CA ASP A 57 4.64 22.95 -4.41
C ASP A 57 4.20 21.49 -4.61
N VAL A 58 4.86 20.78 -5.52
CA VAL A 58 4.61 19.36 -5.76
C VAL A 58 4.94 18.53 -4.52
N LEU A 59 6.08 18.78 -3.88
CA LEU A 59 6.47 18.09 -2.64
C LEU A 59 5.50 18.37 -1.50
N ARG A 60 4.97 19.58 -1.40
CA ARG A 60 3.98 19.97 -0.38
C ARG A 60 2.65 19.25 -0.57
N LEU A 61 2.21 19.10 -1.82
CA LEU A 61 0.94 18.45 -2.14
C LEU A 61 0.99 16.91 -2.05
N PHE A 62 2.04 16.30 -2.60
CA PHE A 62 2.12 14.85 -2.78
C PHE A 62 3.17 14.17 -1.89
N GLY A 63 4.11 14.93 -1.34
CA GLY A 63 5.25 14.41 -0.60
C GLY A 63 6.40 14.04 -1.52
N ARG A 64 7.23 13.07 -1.10
CA ARG A 64 8.36 12.61 -1.91
C ARG A 64 7.90 11.67 -3.02
N PRO A 65 8.43 11.81 -4.25
CA PRO A 65 8.12 10.90 -5.34
C PRO A 65 8.72 9.52 -5.09
N VAL A 66 8.13 8.51 -5.73
CA VAL A 66 8.61 7.12 -5.69
C VAL A 66 9.78 6.96 -6.66
N GLU A 67 9.66 7.58 -7.83
CA GLU A 67 10.69 7.60 -8.87
C GLU A 67 10.90 9.04 -9.36
N SER A 68 12.13 9.37 -9.72
CA SER A 68 12.48 10.67 -10.26
C SER A 68 13.60 10.53 -11.29
N SER A 69 13.47 11.25 -12.40
CA SER A 69 14.51 11.46 -13.39
C SER A 69 14.93 12.92 -13.35
N THR A 70 16.23 13.17 -13.38
CA THR A 70 16.78 14.53 -13.54
C THR A 70 17.07 14.76 -15.02
N ALA A 71 16.88 15.99 -15.50
CA ALA A 71 17.21 16.32 -16.89
C ALA A 71 18.74 16.30 -17.09
N ASP A 72 19.26 15.17 -17.55
CA ASP A 72 20.50 15.11 -18.31
C ASP A 72 20.17 15.32 -19.80
N LEU A 73 21.15 15.69 -20.63
CA LEU A 73 21.02 16.08 -22.05
C LEU A 73 20.12 15.15 -22.93
N GLU A 74 19.83 13.93 -22.50
CA GLU A 74 18.98 12.95 -23.20
C GLU A 74 17.70 12.54 -22.43
N LYS A 75 17.52 12.96 -21.17
CA LYS A 75 16.42 12.52 -20.31
C LYS A 75 15.53 13.70 -19.93
N ALA A 76 14.22 13.48 -19.99
CA ALA A 76 13.26 14.45 -19.44
C ALA A 76 13.37 14.49 -17.90
N ASP A 77 13.17 15.68 -17.32
CA ASP A 77 13.03 15.85 -15.88
C ASP A 77 11.60 15.53 -15.48
N TRP A 78 11.41 14.49 -14.67
CA TRP A 78 10.08 14.09 -14.26
C TRP A 78 10.10 13.36 -12.93
N TRP A 79 9.03 13.51 -12.18
CA TRP A 79 8.77 12.78 -10.94
C TRP A 79 7.52 11.94 -11.08
N ARG A 80 7.55 10.73 -10.52
CA ARG A 80 6.43 9.80 -10.52
C ARG A 80 6.02 9.43 -9.11
N TYR A 81 4.71 9.49 -8.90
CA TYR A 81 4.01 9.07 -7.71
C TYR A 81 3.13 7.89 -8.09
N ASN A 82 3.30 6.78 -7.39
CA ASN A 82 2.51 5.57 -7.61
C ASN A 82 1.93 5.12 -6.27
N TYR A 83 0.66 4.76 -6.30
CA TYR A 83 -0.05 4.13 -5.21
C TYR A 83 -0.85 2.96 -5.75
N VAL A 84 -0.65 1.77 -5.17
CA VAL A 84 -1.42 0.57 -5.49
C VAL A 84 -1.98 0.01 -4.21
N TYR A 85 -3.28 -0.21 -4.19
CA TYR A 85 -3.98 -0.88 -3.11
C TYR A 85 -4.76 -2.07 -3.66
N LEU A 86 -4.40 -3.24 -3.15
CA LEU A 86 -5.09 -4.50 -3.38
C LEU A 86 -5.83 -4.84 -2.10
N GLY A 87 -7.15 -4.80 -2.16
CA GLY A 87 -8.01 -5.17 -1.06
C GLY A 87 -9.08 -6.17 -1.48
N ASN A 88 -9.79 -6.69 -0.49
CA ASN A 88 -10.81 -7.70 -0.70
C ASN A 88 -11.97 -7.23 -1.60
N LEU A 89 -12.15 -5.92 -1.76
CA LEU A 89 -13.23 -5.29 -2.52
C LEU A 89 -12.79 -4.77 -3.90
N GLY A 90 -11.52 -4.92 -4.26
CA GLY A 90 -11.01 -4.42 -5.53
C GLY A 90 -9.56 -3.96 -5.52
N ILE A 91 -9.17 -3.41 -6.66
CA ILE A 91 -7.85 -2.82 -6.91
C ILE A 91 -8.04 -1.31 -7.12
N GLU A 92 -7.26 -0.52 -6.38
CA GLU A 92 -7.16 0.91 -6.58
C GLU A 92 -5.71 1.24 -6.98
N ARG A 93 -5.54 1.87 -8.13
CA ARG A 93 -4.24 2.36 -8.61
C ARG A 93 -4.34 3.84 -8.89
N ALA A 94 -3.36 4.59 -8.43
CA ALA A 94 -3.17 5.99 -8.76
C ALA A 94 -1.72 6.21 -9.18
N ASP A 95 -1.53 6.67 -10.41
CA ASP A 95 -0.26 7.08 -10.96
C ASP A 95 -0.35 8.57 -11.31
N LEU A 96 0.63 9.34 -10.85
CA LEU A 96 0.82 10.75 -11.20
C LEU A 96 2.27 10.92 -11.68
N GLU A 97 2.42 11.39 -12.91
CA GLU A 97 3.69 11.78 -13.50
C GLU A 97 3.71 13.30 -13.67
N VAL A 98 4.73 13.97 -13.15
CA VAL A 98 4.91 15.42 -13.23
C VAL A 98 6.19 15.69 -13.97
N TYR A 99 6.12 16.49 -15.03
CA TYR A 99 7.26 16.88 -15.86
C TYR A 99 7.72 18.28 -15.46
N PHE A 100 9.04 18.47 -15.41
CA PHE A 100 9.65 19.72 -15.03
C PHE A 100 10.47 20.32 -16.16
N LYS A 101 10.47 21.64 -16.21
CA LYS A 101 11.33 22.44 -17.07
C LYS A 101 11.71 23.72 -16.34
N ASP A 102 12.99 24.05 -16.34
CA ASP A 102 13.51 25.24 -15.64
C ASP A 102 13.02 25.36 -14.19
N ASP A 103 12.98 24.24 -13.45
CA ASP A 103 12.50 24.11 -12.06
C ASP A 103 10.99 24.36 -11.84
N ARG A 104 10.21 24.37 -12.91
CA ARG A 104 8.75 24.54 -12.86
C ARG A 104 8.02 23.37 -13.48
N VAL A 105 6.79 23.15 -13.05
CA VAL A 105 5.91 22.12 -13.63
C VAL A 105 5.58 22.52 -15.06
N GLU A 106 6.04 21.74 -16.04
CA GLU A 106 5.71 21.93 -17.45
C GLU A 106 4.37 21.27 -17.78
N ASP A 107 4.22 20.02 -17.37
CA ASP A 107 3.02 19.22 -17.61
C ASP A 107 2.84 18.15 -16.54
N TYR A 108 1.67 17.53 -16.48
CA TYR A 108 1.42 16.40 -15.59
C TYR A 108 0.37 15.45 -16.18
N GLN A 109 0.52 14.16 -15.87
CA GLN A 109 -0.42 13.11 -16.25
C GLN A 109 -0.92 12.38 -15.02
N VAL A 110 -2.24 12.23 -14.94
CA VAL A 110 -2.91 11.51 -13.86
C VAL A 110 -3.62 10.31 -14.44
N LYS A 111 -3.35 9.12 -13.89
CA LYS A 111 -4.02 7.87 -14.24
C LYS A 111 -4.58 7.26 -12.97
N VAL A 112 -5.91 7.16 -12.88
CA VAL A 112 -6.60 6.52 -11.75
C VAL A 112 -7.39 5.35 -12.28
N GLU A 113 -7.10 4.17 -11.76
CA GLU A 113 -7.80 2.93 -12.08
C GLU A 113 -8.44 2.39 -10.80
N LYS A 114 -9.76 2.20 -10.83
CA LYS A 114 -10.50 1.59 -9.72
C LYS A 114 -11.33 0.45 -10.26
N SER A 115 -10.89 -0.77 -9.96
CA SER A 115 -11.62 -1.99 -10.29
C SER A 115 -12.27 -2.54 -9.03
N ARG A 116 -13.55 -2.89 -9.11
CA ARG A 116 -14.27 -3.62 -8.07
C ARG A 116 -14.54 -5.04 -8.57
N TYR A 117 -14.37 -6.02 -7.70
CA TYR A 117 -14.76 -7.41 -7.95
C TYR A 117 -16.28 -7.57 -7.90
#